data_AF-A0A222FF29-F1
#
_entry.id   AF-A0A222FF29-F1
#
_cell.length_a   1.000
_cell.length_b   1.000
_cell.length_c   1.000
_cell.angle_alpha   90.00
_cell.angle_beta   90.00
_cell.angle_gamma   90.00
#
_symmetry.space_group_name_H-M   'P 1'
#
loop_
_entity.id
_entity.type
_entity.pdbx_description
1 polymer ?
#
loop_
_entity_poly.entity_id
_entity_poly.type
_entity_poly.pdbx_seq_one_letter_code
_entity_poly.pdbx_strand_id
1 'polypeptide(L)'
;MKNTILTAMILLLSGCSSLTYIPMDDYTSSLTKECLSMQSPQNEDAQEQCEHEAEYDTRIAERIYELRADKDLQRCRQQHTDEQAIDQCFQQAQTDFYDLYFRGQH
;
A
#
# COMPACT_ATOMS: atom_id res chain seq x y z
N MET A 1 -1.15 -7.26 -56.70
CA MET A 1 -2.07 -7.36 -55.56
C MET A 1 -1.20 -7.37 -54.30
N LYS A 2 -1.16 -6.26 -53.57
CA LYS A 2 -0.20 -6.00 -52.49
C LYS A 2 -0.80 -6.39 -51.14
N ASN A 3 -0.04 -7.23 -50.43
CA ASN A 3 -0.08 -7.61 -49.02
C ASN A 3 -1.01 -6.78 -48.11
N THR A 4 -2.14 -7.38 -47.72
CA THR A 4 -2.92 -7.00 -46.53
C THR A 4 -2.71 -8.06 -45.45
N ILE A 5 -1.51 -8.13 -44.91
CA ILE A 5 -1.20 -8.92 -43.70
C ILE A 5 -0.28 -8.06 -42.84
N LEU A 6 -0.80 -6.98 -42.25
CA LEU A 6 -0.02 -6.17 -41.32
C LEU A 6 -0.87 -5.42 -40.29
N THR A 7 -2.02 -5.98 -39.90
CA THR A 7 -2.97 -5.28 -39.02
C THR A 7 -3.50 -6.17 -37.89
N ALA A 8 -2.73 -7.19 -37.49
CA ALA A 8 -3.12 -8.13 -36.42
C ALA A 8 -2.17 -8.13 -35.20
N MET A 9 -1.14 -7.27 -35.16
CA MET A 9 -0.12 -7.26 -34.09
C MET A 9 -0.13 -5.99 -33.21
N ILE A 10 -1.27 -5.31 -33.04
CA ILE A 10 -1.36 -4.05 -32.24
C ILE A 10 -2.37 -4.16 -31.08
N LEU A 11 -2.70 -5.37 -30.59
CA LEU A 11 -3.64 -5.54 -29.46
C LEU A 11 -3.05 -6.29 -28.25
N LEU A 12 -1.74 -6.45 -28.17
CA LEU A 12 -1.06 -7.08 -27.01
C LEU A 12 -0.37 -6.07 -26.09
N LEU A 13 -1.02 -4.92 -25.85
CA LEU A 13 -0.72 -4.04 -24.72
C LEU A 13 -1.84 -4.15 -23.68
N SER A 14 -2.20 -5.39 -23.34
CA SER A 14 -3.09 -5.65 -22.20
C SER A 14 -2.28 -5.51 -20.92
N GLY A 15 -2.44 -4.35 -20.29
CA GLY A 15 -2.43 -4.20 -18.84
C GLY A 15 -1.08 -4.36 -18.16
N CYS A 16 -0.36 -3.25 -18.00
CA CYS A 16 0.27 -3.04 -16.70
C CYS A 16 -0.89 -2.85 -15.71
N SER A 17 -1.43 -3.92 -15.13
CA SER A 17 -2.30 -3.79 -13.96
C SER A 17 -1.43 -3.18 -12.87
N SER A 18 -1.50 -1.86 -12.72
CA SER A 18 -0.79 -1.16 -11.65
C SER A 18 -1.42 -1.61 -10.35
N LEU A 19 -0.68 -2.41 -9.58
CA LEU A 19 -1.09 -2.76 -8.22
C LEU A 19 -1.37 -1.48 -7.45
N THR A 20 -2.61 -1.33 -6.99
CA THR A 20 -2.99 -0.14 -6.25
C THR A 20 -2.66 -0.35 -4.78
N TYR A 21 -1.51 0.17 -4.37
CA TYR A 21 -1.11 0.22 -2.96
C TYR A 21 -1.88 1.33 -2.23
N ILE A 22 -2.23 1.10 -0.96
CA ILE A 22 -2.87 2.14 -0.14
C ILE A 22 -1.81 3.15 0.35
N PRO A 23 -2.13 4.44 0.47
CA PRO A 23 -1.20 5.42 1.03
C PRO A 23 -1.02 5.21 2.54
N MET A 24 0.18 5.50 3.04
CA MET A 24 0.51 5.38 4.47
C MET A 24 0.34 6.67 5.28
N ASP A 25 0.00 7.79 4.62
CA ASP A 25 -0.04 9.13 5.22
C ASP A 25 -0.91 9.21 6.49
N ASP A 26 -2.05 8.54 6.49
CA ASP A 26 -2.96 8.51 7.65
C ASP A 26 -2.34 7.79 8.86
N TYR A 27 -1.63 6.68 8.62
CA TYR A 27 -0.91 5.95 9.67
C TYR A 27 0.26 6.77 10.20
N THR A 28 1.07 7.36 9.31
CA THR A 28 2.18 8.25 9.69
C THR A 28 1.66 9.41 10.55
N SER A 29 0.61 10.10 10.10
CA SER A 29 0.01 11.22 10.85
C SER A 29 -0.52 10.79 12.22
N SER A 30 -1.12 9.60 12.32
CA SER A 30 -1.62 9.07 13.58
C SER A 30 -0.48 8.81 14.58
N LEU A 31 0.58 8.14 14.13
CA LEU A 31 1.76 7.84 14.95
C LEU A 31 2.47 9.13 15.41
N THR A 32 2.63 10.11 14.51
CA THR A 32 3.20 11.41 14.89
C THR A 32 2.39 12.10 15.98
N LYS A 33 1.04 12.12 15.85
CA LYS A 33 0.15 12.72 16.86
C LYS A 33 0.25 12.00 18.21
N GLU A 34 0.34 10.67 18.20
CA GLU A 34 0.50 9.87 19.40
C GLU A 34 1.83 10.17 20.09
N CYS A 35 2.94 10.14 19.35
CA CYS A 35 4.27 10.48 19.86
C CYS A 35 4.28 11.88 20.51
N LEU A 36 3.74 12.89 19.82
CA LEU A 36 3.64 14.26 20.33
C LEU A 36 2.80 14.36 21.60
N SER A 37 1.74 13.56 21.72
CA SER A 37 0.88 13.55 22.91
C SER A 37 1.62 13.10 24.18
N MET A 38 2.72 12.35 24.03
CA MET A 38 3.57 11.86 25.12
C MET A 38 4.76 12.76 25.43
N GLN A 39 5.09 13.70 24.53
CA GLN A 39 6.23 14.61 24.67
C GLN A 39 5.86 15.92 25.38
N SER A 40 6.72 16.38 26.30
CA SER A 40 6.65 17.70 26.92
C SER A 40 8.05 18.23 27.25
N PRO A 41 8.47 19.41 26.74
CA PRO A 41 7.69 20.35 25.93
C PRO A 41 7.56 19.89 24.47
N GLN A 42 6.44 20.26 23.82
CA GLN A 42 6.25 20.09 22.37
C GLN A 42 6.93 21.28 21.66
N ASN A 43 8.12 21.04 21.13
CA ASN A 43 8.89 22.01 20.33
C ASN A 43 9.17 21.45 18.93
N GLU A 44 9.84 22.23 18.08
CA GLU A 44 10.17 21.84 16.70
C GLU A 44 10.99 20.55 16.63
N ASP A 45 11.97 20.38 17.55
CA ASP A 45 12.78 19.17 17.63
C ASP A 45 11.93 17.92 17.94
N ALA A 46 10.97 18.03 18.87
CA ALA A 46 10.06 16.93 19.20
C ALA A 46 9.12 16.60 18.03
N GLN A 47 8.70 17.59 17.26
CA GLN A 47 7.92 17.39 16.04
C GLN A 47 8.72 16.63 14.99
N GLU A 48 9.94 17.08 14.67
CA GLU A 48 10.80 16.43 13.67
C GLU A 48 11.13 14.99 14.09
N GLN A 49 11.42 14.77 15.37
CA GLN A 49 11.67 13.41 15.88
C GLN A 49 10.43 12.51 15.72
N CYS A 50 9.25 12.96 16.14
CA CYS A 50 8.02 12.17 16.04
C CYS A 50 7.61 11.90 14.58
N GLU A 51 7.84 12.83 13.66
CA GLU A 51 7.64 12.61 12.23
C GLU A 51 8.62 11.57 11.68
N HIS A 52 9.90 11.69 12.03
CA HIS A 52 10.93 10.75 11.57
C HIS A 52 10.69 9.32 12.06
N GLU A 53 10.31 9.16 13.33
CA GLU A 53 9.97 7.86 13.92
C GLU A 53 8.74 7.26 13.24
N ALA A 54 7.66 8.04 13.06
CA ALA A 54 6.46 7.59 12.37
C ALA A 54 6.74 7.16 10.91
N GLU A 55 7.55 7.91 10.16
CA GLU A 55 7.97 7.54 8.81
C GLU A 55 8.83 6.28 8.78
N TYR A 56 9.66 6.07 9.79
CA TYR A 56 10.48 4.87 9.88
C TYR A 56 9.61 3.63 10.12
N ASP A 57 8.67 3.71 11.05
CA ASP A 57 7.77 2.61 11.40
C ASP A 57 6.84 2.24 10.24
N THR A 58 6.29 3.25 9.55
CA THR A 58 5.47 3.00 8.35
C THR A 58 6.26 2.36 7.22
N ARG A 59 7.50 2.80 6.97
CA ARG A 59 8.38 2.14 5.97
C ARG A 59 8.69 0.69 6.33
N ILE A 60 8.87 0.37 7.60
CA ILE A 60 9.06 -1.02 8.03
C ILE A 60 7.79 -1.84 7.72
N ALA A 61 6.63 -1.32 8.09
CA ALA A 61 5.36 -1.99 7.83
C ALA A 61 5.15 -2.24 6.33
N GLU A 62 5.42 -1.25 5.48
CA GLU A 62 5.36 -1.39 4.02
C GLU A 62 6.27 -2.51 3.52
N ARG A 63 7.52 -2.58 4.01
CA ARG A 63 8.47 -3.62 3.61
C ARG A 63 8.04 -5.01 4.07
N ILE A 64 7.41 -5.11 5.24
CA ILE A 64 6.81 -6.37 5.68
C ILE A 64 5.62 -6.74 4.77
N TYR A 65 4.79 -5.77 4.39
CA TYR A 65 3.67 -6.03 3.50
C TYR A 65 4.12 -6.45 2.09
N GLU A 66 5.18 -5.86 1.55
CA GLU A 66 5.76 -6.25 0.26
C GLU A 66 6.10 -7.75 0.20
N LEU A 67 6.54 -8.35 1.32
CA LEU A 67 6.85 -9.79 1.39
C LEU A 67 5.61 -10.70 1.32
N ARG A 68 4.40 -10.16 1.55
CA ARG A 68 3.12 -10.88 1.47
C ARG A 68 2.24 -10.45 0.29
N ALA A 69 2.52 -9.31 -0.33
CA ALA A 69 1.69 -8.67 -1.35
C ALA A 69 1.32 -9.64 -2.48
N ASP A 70 2.28 -10.39 -3.02
CA ASP A 70 2.03 -11.35 -4.09
C ASP A 70 1.03 -12.45 -3.70
N LYS A 71 1.10 -12.94 -2.45
CA LYS A 71 0.21 -13.99 -1.95
C LYS A 71 -1.21 -13.48 -1.77
N ASP A 72 -1.37 -12.25 -1.28
CA ASP A 72 -2.67 -11.64 -1.11
C ASP A 72 -3.30 -11.31 -2.46
N LEU A 73 -2.52 -10.78 -3.41
CA LEU A 73 -2.97 -10.57 -4.78
C LEU A 73 -3.40 -11.88 -5.45
N GLN A 74 -2.63 -12.95 -5.28
CA GLN A 74 -2.97 -14.27 -5.81
C GLN A 74 -4.28 -14.78 -5.19
N ARG A 75 -4.48 -14.60 -3.88
CA ARG A 75 -5.72 -14.98 -3.19
C ARG A 75 -6.92 -14.21 -3.74
N CYS A 76 -6.78 -12.90 -3.95
CA CYS A 76 -7.83 -12.07 -4.53
C CYS A 76 -8.18 -12.51 -5.96
N ARG A 77 -7.19 -12.85 -6.79
CA ARG A 77 -7.39 -13.40 -8.15
C ARG A 77 -8.04 -14.79 -8.18
N GLN A 78 -7.95 -15.56 -7.09
CA GLN A 78 -8.67 -16.84 -6.97
C GLN A 78 -10.15 -16.64 -6.61
N GLN A 79 -10.48 -15.54 -5.95
CA GLN A 79 -11.82 -15.23 -5.48
C GLN A 79 -12.62 -14.39 -6.47
N HIS A 80 -11.94 -13.58 -7.27
CA HIS A 80 -12.53 -12.61 -8.18
C HIS A 80 -11.92 -12.73 -9.58
N THR A 81 -12.76 -12.60 -10.60
CA THR A 81 -12.35 -12.56 -12.01
C THR A 81 -12.35 -11.16 -12.60
N ASP A 82 -13.01 -10.21 -11.93
CA ASP A 82 -13.09 -8.81 -12.31
C ASP A 82 -11.91 -8.03 -11.71
N GLU A 83 -11.22 -7.22 -12.52
CA GLU A 83 -10.02 -6.50 -12.10
C GLU A 83 -10.30 -5.50 -10.96
N GLN A 84 -11.43 -4.79 -11.02
CA GLN A 84 -11.80 -3.84 -9.98
C GLN A 84 -12.07 -4.54 -8.64
N ALA A 85 -12.74 -5.70 -8.67
CA ALA A 85 -12.96 -6.51 -7.48
C ALA A 85 -11.65 -7.11 -6.92
N ILE A 86 -10.71 -7.48 -7.78
CA ILE A 86 -9.37 -7.94 -7.37
C ILE A 86 -8.62 -6.81 -6.65
N ASP A 87 -8.64 -5.60 -7.20
CA ASP A 87 -7.96 -4.44 -6.62
C ASP A 87 -8.57 -4.06 -5.26
N GLN A 88 -9.89 -4.05 -5.15
CA GLN A 88 -10.58 -3.78 -3.88
C GLN A 88 -10.25 -4.83 -2.82
N CYS A 89 -10.23 -6.12 -3.19
CA CYS A 89 -9.80 -7.19 -2.29
C CYS A 89 -8.34 -7.00 -1.84
N PHE A 90 -7.46 -6.61 -2.76
CA PHE A 90 -6.05 -6.38 -2.46
C PHE A 90 -5.84 -5.16 -1.55
N GLN A 91 -6.58 -4.08 -1.75
CA GLN A 91 -6.58 -2.91 -0.87
C GLN A 91 -7.13 -3.23 0.53
N GLN A 92 -8.17 -4.07 0.61
CA GLN A 92 -8.68 -4.52 1.91
C GLN A 92 -7.63 -5.35 2.66
N ALA A 93 -6.93 -6.26 1.98
CA ALA A 93 -5.87 -7.06 2.59
C ALA A 93 -4.69 -6.20 3.11
N GLN A 94 -4.35 -5.13 2.40
CA GLN A 94 -3.41 -4.10 2.86
C GLN A 94 -3.92 -3.43 4.14
N THR A 95 -5.15 -2.92 4.11
CA THR A 95 -5.77 -2.21 5.22
C THR A 95 -5.81 -3.09 6.47
N ASP A 96 -6.30 -4.34 6.35
CA ASP A 96 -6.36 -5.29 7.46
C ASP A 96 -4.99 -5.57 8.07
N PHE A 97 -3.94 -5.61 7.24
CA PHE A 97 -2.57 -5.79 7.72
C PHE A 97 -2.10 -4.58 8.51
N TYR A 98 -2.19 -3.38 7.93
CA TYR A 98 -1.68 -2.17 8.57
C TYR A 98 -2.47 -1.82 9.83
N ASP A 99 -3.79 -1.94 9.80
CA ASP A 99 -4.65 -1.80 10.97
C ASP A 99 -4.20 -2.74 12.10
N LEU A 100 -3.92 -4.00 11.78
CA LEU A 100 -3.45 -4.97 12.79
C LEU A 100 -2.04 -4.64 13.29
N TYR A 101 -1.14 -4.28 12.38
CA TYR A 101 0.26 -3.98 12.69
C TYR A 101 0.37 -2.79 13.65
N PHE A 102 -0.37 -1.72 13.40
CA PHE A 102 -0.33 -0.52 14.22
C PHE A 102 -1.25 -0.59 15.44
N ARG A 103 -2.38 -1.32 15.40
CA ARG A 103 -3.20 -1.55 16.60
C ARG A 103 -2.47 -2.35 17.68
N GLY A 104 -1.51 -3.20 17.30
CA GLY A 104 -0.73 -4.02 18.22
C GLY A 104 0.44 -3.30 18.92
N GLN A 105 0.67 -2.00 18.64
CA GLN A 105 1.68 -1.20 19.32
C GLN A 105 1.16 -0.47 20.57
N HIS A 106 -0.11 -0.66 20.93
CA HIS A 106 -0.73 -0.20 22.18
C HIS A 106 -0.95 -1.37 23.16
#